data_AF-A0A952LQX7-F1
#
_entry.id   AF-A0A952LQX7-F1
#
_cell.length_a   1.000
_cell.length_b   1.000
_cell.length_c   1.000
_cell.angle_alpha   90.00
_cell.angle_beta   90.00
_cell.angle_gamma   90.00
#
_symmetry.space_group_name_H-M   'P 1'
#
loop_
_entity.id
_entity.type
_entity.pdbx_description
1 polymer ?
#
loop_
_entity_poly.entity_id
_entity_poly.type
_entity_poly.pdbx_seq_one_letter_code
_entity_poly.pdbx_strand_id
1 'polypeptide(L)'
;MKALDGLLVVSIEQAVAAPLCSSRLAEAGARVIKIERSEGDFARRYDSAACGESSYFAWLNGNKESLCVDFKTTEGAELLWSLIESADVVIQNLAPGALSNAGFSTHAMQSRNKRLIVCNISGYGESSMLAERRGYDLLIQAESGLISVSGAPDHPGRIGVSLCDIGAGVTAYSGILEALIKRGITGEGCELSVSLFDVAAEWMSVPFIHAHYGEGSPKPAGLKHPSIAPYGDFVCSDHRLVLVSIQNEREWVRLCEDVLNAPELLKQVNYQSNNARVAHRESLEADIGRITATMTSDEFSHRLLQAGIAYGAIHTAEDLMEHPAFRARQSSTADDQVMSLPAHPIRWTGTVKDKSAKTPALGEHTEAIKAELGKR
;
A
#
# COMPACT_ATOMS: atom_id res chain seq x y z
N MET A 1 -24.65 4.95 -9.81
CA MET A 1 -24.55 4.86 -8.35
C MET A 1 -23.31 4.05 -8.04
N LYS A 2 -22.38 4.56 -7.23
CA LYS A 2 -21.23 3.79 -6.74
C LYS A 2 -21.64 2.95 -5.52
N ALA A 3 -20.78 2.01 -5.13
CA ALA A 3 -21.10 1.00 -4.12
C ALA A 3 -21.39 1.58 -2.72
N LEU A 4 -20.75 2.71 -2.38
CA LEU A 4 -20.86 3.36 -1.08
C LEU A 4 -21.62 4.70 -1.13
N ASP A 5 -22.33 4.96 -2.23
CA ASP A 5 -23.18 6.16 -2.34
C ASP A 5 -24.17 6.21 -1.17
N GLY A 6 -24.25 7.37 -0.52
CA GLY A 6 -25.15 7.60 0.63
C GLY A 6 -24.53 7.29 2.00
N LEU A 7 -23.32 6.74 2.06
CA LEU A 7 -22.61 6.58 3.34
C LEU A 7 -21.85 7.85 3.72
N LEU A 8 -21.84 8.16 5.02
CA LEU A 8 -21.05 9.25 5.61
C LEU A 8 -19.85 8.70 6.38
N VAL A 9 -18.66 9.19 6.03
CA VAL A 9 -17.39 8.87 6.71
C VAL A 9 -16.83 10.14 7.33
N VAL A 10 -16.54 10.09 8.62
CA VAL A 10 -15.81 11.14 9.33
C VAL A 10 -14.38 10.66 9.55
N SER A 11 -13.39 11.38 9.03
CA SER A 11 -11.99 10.96 9.13
C SER A 11 -11.14 11.96 9.90
N ILE A 12 -10.62 11.54 11.05
CA ILE A 12 -9.68 12.28 11.90
C ILE A 12 -8.29 11.73 11.66
N GLU A 13 -7.73 12.12 10.53
CA GLU A 13 -6.61 11.42 9.90
C GLU A 13 -5.47 12.34 9.49
N GLN A 14 -4.28 11.77 9.38
CA GLN A 14 -3.07 12.45 8.94
C GLN A 14 -2.11 11.49 8.21
N ALA A 15 -1.17 12.05 7.44
CA ALA A 15 -0.12 11.31 6.73
C ALA A 15 -0.65 10.34 5.65
N VAL A 16 -0.49 9.02 5.80
CA VAL A 16 -0.69 8.06 4.70
C VAL A 16 -1.73 6.98 4.98
N ALA A 17 -1.59 6.16 6.05
CA ALA A 17 -2.43 4.97 6.25
C ALA A 17 -3.95 5.27 6.29
N ALA A 18 -4.39 6.13 7.21
CA ALA A 18 -5.80 6.52 7.30
C ALA A 18 -6.27 7.32 6.07
N PRO A 19 -5.51 8.32 5.55
CA PRO A 19 -5.87 9.01 4.31
C PRO A 19 -6.04 8.10 3.10
N LEU A 20 -5.25 7.03 2.97
CA LEU A 20 -5.43 6.02 1.93
C LEU A 20 -6.76 5.28 2.10
N CYS A 21 -7.05 4.82 3.32
CA CYS A 21 -8.29 4.13 3.64
C CYS A 21 -9.54 4.98 3.28
N SER A 22 -9.58 6.22 3.76
CA SER A 22 -10.69 7.12 3.50
C SER A 22 -10.77 7.58 2.04
N SER A 23 -9.63 7.72 1.34
CA SER A 23 -9.58 7.97 -0.10
C SER A 23 -10.28 6.86 -0.89
N ARG A 24 -10.03 5.59 -0.54
CA ARG A 24 -10.71 4.46 -1.18
C ARG A 24 -12.21 4.46 -0.94
N LEU A 25 -12.66 4.85 0.26
CA LEU A 25 -14.09 5.00 0.54
C LEU A 25 -14.72 6.13 -0.29
N ALA A 26 -14.05 7.27 -0.43
CA ALA A 26 -14.51 8.38 -1.29
C ALA A 26 -14.57 7.95 -2.78
N GLU A 27 -13.53 7.29 -3.27
CA GLU A 27 -13.48 6.73 -4.63
C GLU A 27 -14.62 5.73 -4.87
N ALA A 28 -15.02 4.97 -3.84
CA ALA A 28 -16.15 4.04 -3.87
C ALA A 28 -17.53 4.69 -3.65
N GLY A 29 -17.61 6.01 -3.45
CA GLY A 29 -18.85 6.80 -3.42
C GLY A 29 -19.26 7.38 -2.07
N ALA A 30 -18.56 7.06 -0.98
CA ALA A 30 -18.88 7.60 0.33
C ALA A 30 -18.59 9.11 0.38
N ARG A 31 -19.42 9.85 1.12
CA ARG A 31 -19.10 11.24 1.49
C ARG A 31 -18.08 11.21 2.62
N VAL A 32 -16.87 11.69 2.35
CA VAL A 32 -15.79 11.71 3.35
C VAL A 32 -15.55 13.14 3.83
N ILE A 33 -15.78 13.38 5.12
CA ILE A 33 -15.47 14.64 5.79
C ILE A 33 -14.18 14.44 6.59
N LYS A 34 -13.10 15.07 6.13
CA LYS A 34 -11.81 15.10 6.80
C LYS A 34 -11.80 16.20 7.84
N ILE A 35 -11.60 15.81 9.10
CA ILE A 35 -11.45 16.72 10.24
C ILE A 35 -10.00 17.16 10.31
N GLU A 36 -9.77 18.46 10.22
CA GLU A 36 -8.44 19.06 10.24
C GLU A 36 -8.31 20.11 11.35
N ARG A 37 -7.09 20.23 11.86
CA ARG A 37 -6.69 21.34 12.74
C ARG A 37 -6.44 22.61 11.92
N SER A 38 -6.27 23.74 12.60
CA SER A 38 -5.98 25.05 11.97
C SER A 38 -4.74 25.03 11.08
N GLU A 39 -3.74 24.21 11.38
CA GLU A 39 -2.54 24.06 10.56
C GLU A 39 -2.67 23.02 9.43
N GLY A 40 -3.78 22.27 9.39
CA GLY A 40 -4.05 21.18 8.45
C GLY A 40 -3.36 19.86 8.77
N ASP A 41 -3.60 18.86 7.90
CA ASP A 41 -2.82 17.61 7.86
C ASP A 41 -1.33 17.90 7.63
N PHE A 42 -0.45 17.19 8.35
CA PHE A 42 1.00 17.25 8.15
C PHE A 42 1.41 16.99 6.70
N ALA A 43 0.71 16.07 6.03
CA ALA A 43 0.98 15.69 4.66
C ALA A 43 0.91 16.88 3.70
N ARG A 44 0.14 17.94 4.00
CA ARG A 44 0.07 19.15 3.16
C ARG A 44 1.44 19.83 2.97
N ARG A 45 2.41 19.59 3.86
CA ARG A 45 3.73 20.23 3.87
C ARG A 45 4.91 19.25 3.74
N TYR A 46 4.69 18.01 3.27
CA TYR A 46 5.78 17.05 3.06
C TYR A 46 6.69 17.41 1.89
N ASP A 47 6.10 17.92 0.81
CA ASP A 47 6.81 18.38 -0.39
C ASP A 47 5.91 19.38 -1.16
N SER A 48 6.30 19.71 -2.39
CA SER A 48 5.53 20.55 -3.33
C SER A 48 5.52 19.98 -4.76
N ALA A 49 5.77 18.67 -4.91
CA ALA A 49 6.01 18.03 -6.19
C ALA A 49 4.76 17.90 -7.07
N ALA A 50 3.55 17.97 -6.49
CA ALA A 50 2.29 17.86 -7.21
C ALA A 50 1.74 19.26 -7.59
N CYS A 51 2.37 19.90 -8.57
CA CYS A 51 1.98 21.22 -9.06
C CYS A 51 1.94 22.30 -7.96
N GLY A 52 2.89 22.27 -7.02
CA GLY A 52 2.96 23.18 -5.87
C GLY A 52 2.27 22.66 -4.61
N GLU A 53 1.46 21.60 -4.72
CA GLU A 53 0.90 20.87 -3.57
C GLU A 53 1.79 19.66 -3.22
N SER A 54 1.66 19.14 -2.00
CA SER A 54 2.31 17.91 -1.58
C SER A 54 1.82 16.70 -2.38
N SER A 55 2.76 15.88 -2.87
CA SER A 55 2.50 14.65 -3.60
C SER A 55 1.61 13.66 -2.81
N TYR A 56 1.84 13.54 -1.50
CA TYR A 56 1.05 12.70 -0.62
C TYR A 56 -0.38 13.22 -0.46
N PHE A 57 -0.54 14.54 -0.34
CA PHE A 57 -1.86 15.13 -0.18
C PHE A 57 -2.68 15.02 -1.47
N ALA A 58 -2.08 15.35 -2.61
CA ALA A 58 -2.65 15.20 -3.95
C ALA A 58 -3.09 13.75 -4.24
N TRP A 59 -2.29 12.78 -3.85
CA TRP A 59 -2.61 11.36 -4.04
C TRP A 59 -3.80 10.91 -3.18
N LEU A 60 -3.84 11.30 -1.90
CA LEU A 60 -4.67 10.65 -0.89
C LEU A 60 -5.90 11.46 -0.46
N ASN A 61 -6.10 12.69 -0.91
CA ASN A 61 -7.19 13.54 -0.38
C ASN A 61 -8.15 14.08 -1.44
N GLY A 62 -8.07 13.60 -2.68
CA GLY A 62 -9.03 13.94 -3.71
C GLY A 62 -10.46 13.53 -3.35
N ASN A 63 -11.44 14.37 -3.67
CA ASN A 63 -12.88 14.17 -3.43
C ASN A 63 -13.31 14.10 -1.95
N LYS A 64 -12.46 14.52 -1.01
CA LYS A 64 -12.84 14.68 0.39
C LYS A 64 -13.31 16.12 0.64
N GLU A 65 -14.19 16.28 1.62
CA GLU A 65 -14.53 17.59 2.19
C GLU A 65 -13.55 17.89 3.34
N SER A 66 -13.04 19.12 3.41
CA SER A 66 -12.16 19.57 4.51
C SER A 66 -12.93 20.44 5.50
N LEU A 67 -13.02 19.97 6.74
CA LEU A 67 -13.60 20.69 7.87
C LEU A 67 -12.49 21.06 8.86
N CYS A 68 -12.20 22.35 8.99
CA CYS A 68 -11.26 22.85 9.98
C CYS A 68 -12.00 23.11 11.30
N VAL A 69 -11.73 22.30 12.33
CA VAL A 69 -12.37 22.42 13.65
C VAL A 69 -11.44 21.96 14.76
N ASP A 70 -11.38 22.72 15.84
CA ASP A 70 -10.76 22.27 17.09
C ASP A 70 -11.82 21.60 17.97
N PHE A 71 -11.86 20.27 17.94
CA PHE A 71 -12.81 19.48 18.73
C PHE A 71 -12.52 19.49 20.24
N LYS A 72 -11.53 20.26 20.72
CA LYS A 72 -11.30 20.48 22.15
C LYS A 72 -12.08 21.68 22.70
N THR A 73 -12.58 22.56 21.85
CA THR A 73 -13.53 23.61 22.28
C THR A 73 -14.93 23.01 22.42
N THR A 74 -15.78 23.66 23.21
CA THR A 74 -17.16 23.19 23.40
C THR A 74 -17.91 23.14 22.07
N GLU A 75 -17.82 24.20 21.27
CA GLU A 75 -18.51 24.30 19.98
C GLU A 75 -17.95 23.31 18.95
N GLY A 76 -16.63 23.11 18.94
CA GLY A 76 -16.00 22.14 18.05
C GLY A 76 -16.32 20.70 18.42
N ALA A 77 -16.41 20.41 19.72
CA ALA A 77 -16.82 19.10 20.21
C ALA A 77 -18.28 18.79 19.87
N GLU A 78 -19.18 19.77 20.04
CA GLU A 78 -20.58 19.66 19.64
C GLU A 78 -20.71 19.37 18.14
N LEU A 79 -19.97 20.11 17.31
CA LEU A 79 -19.96 19.91 15.85
C LEU A 79 -19.50 18.49 15.47
N LEU A 80 -18.42 18.00 16.10
CA LEU A 80 -17.91 16.66 15.84
C LEU A 80 -18.92 15.59 16.29
N TRP A 81 -19.57 15.77 17.44
CA TRP A 81 -20.62 14.86 17.91
C TRP A 81 -21.80 14.77 16.93
N SER A 82 -22.29 15.91 16.42
CA SER A 82 -23.37 15.92 15.43
C SER A 82 -23.00 15.17 14.14
N LEU A 83 -21.74 15.24 13.72
CA LEU A 83 -21.25 14.45 12.58
C LEU A 83 -21.26 12.95 12.91
N ILE A 84 -20.66 12.55 14.04
CA ILE A 84 -20.55 11.15 14.48
C ILE A 84 -21.92 10.48 14.62
N GLU A 85 -22.91 11.19 15.16
CA GLU A 85 -24.27 10.68 15.33
C GLU A 85 -24.96 10.34 14.01
N SER A 86 -24.54 10.95 12.91
CA SER A 86 -25.04 10.65 11.55
C SER A 86 -24.08 9.85 10.68
N ALA A 87 -22.87 9.57 11.16
CA ALA A 87 -21.83 8.87 10.41
C ALA A 87 -22.08 7.36 10.34
N ASP A 88 -21.67 6.75 9.24
CA ASP A 88 -21.56 5.30 9.10
C ASP A 88 -20.23 4.77 9.61
N VAL A 89 -19.17 5.55 9.36
CA VAL A 89 -17.79 5.18 9.69
C VAL A 89 -17.04 6.37 10.29
N VAL A 90 -16.31 6.14 11.37
CA VAL A 90 -15.25 7.04 11.86
C VAL A 90 -13.91 6.36 11.64
N ILE A 91 -12.96 7.07 11.03
CA ILE A 91 -11.57 6.61 10.86
C ILE A 91 -10.66 7.55 11.63
N GLN A 92 -9.69 7.02 12.37
CA GLN A 92 -8.70 7.84 13.04
C GLN A 92 -7.32 7.18 13.11
N ASN A 93 -6.27 8.00 13.05
CA ASN A 93 -4.89 7.57 13.31
C ASN A 93 -4.12 8.57 14.21
N LEU A 94 -4.82 9.11 15.21
CA LEU A 94 -4.17 9.87 16.27
C LEU A 94 -3.36 8.95 17.18
N ALA A 95 -2.56 9.54 18.07
CA ALA A 95 -1.85 8.78 19.07
C ALA A 95 -2.84 7.92 19.90
N PRO A 96 -2.46 6.70 20.32
CA PRO A 96 -3.31 5.88 21.17
C PRO A 96 -3.89 6.67 22.35
N GLY A 97 -5.21 6.57 22.54
CA GLY A 97 -5.93 7.27 23.59
C GLY A 97 -6.19 8.77 23.34
N ALA A 98 -5.58 9.42 22.36
CA ALA A 98 -5.74 10.88 22.16
C ALA A 98 -7.19 11.30 21.89
N LEU A 99 -7.91 10.56 21.04
CA LEU A 99 -9.31 10.85 20.73
C LEU A 99 -10.23 10.53 21.92
N SER A 100 -9.93 9.44 22.65
CA SER A 100 -10.63 9.08 23.88
C SER A 100 -10.48 10.14 24.97
N ASN A 101 -9.25 10.63 25.18
CA ASN A 101 -8.94 11.71 26.13
C ASN A 101 -9.61 13.04 25.76
N ALA A 102 -9.93 13.24 24.48
CA ALA A 102 -10.71 14.38 24.02
C ALA A 102 -12.24 14.19 24.16
N GLY A 103 -12.69 13.07 24.76
CA GLY A 103 -14.10 12.77 25.01
C GLY A 103 -14.77 11.89 23.97
N PHE A 104 -14.05 11.43 22.94
CA PHE A 104 -14.60 10.67 21.81
C PHE A 104 -14.08 9.22 21.83
N SER A 105 -14.27 8.51 22.94
CA SER A 105 -13.94 7.08 23.00
C SER A 105 -14.86 6.26 22.10
N THR A 106 -14.39 5.10 21.60
CA THR A 106 -15.22 4.20 20.78
C THR A 106 -16.53 3.85 21.48
N HIS A 107 -16.47 3.55 22.79
CA HIS A 107 -17.65 3.28 23.59
C HIS A 107 -18.63 4.47 23.65
N ALA A 108 -18.13 5.70 23.83
CA ALA A 108 -18.97 6.89 23.84
C ALA A 108 -19.63 7.12 22.47
N MET A 109 -18.87 6.94 21.39
CA MET A 109 -19.39 7.06 20.02
C MET A 109 -20.49 6.04 19.72
N GLN A 110 -20.25 4.76 20.03
CA GLN A 110 -21.22 3.68 19.79
C GLN A 110 -22.45 3.75 20.70
N SER A 111 -22.31 4.33 21.90
CA SER A 111 -23.47 4.58 22.78
C SER A 111 -24.46 5.57 22.18
N ARG A 112 -23.98 6.53 21.38
CA ARG A 112 -24.84 7.49 20.66
C ARG A 112 -25.27 6.99 19.28
N ASN A 113 -24.42 6.21 18.62
CA ASN A 113 -24.69 5.62 17.32
C ASN A 113 -24.30 4.13 17.30
N LYS A 114 -25.26 3.25 17.62
CA LYS A 114 -25.04 1.79 17.68
C LYS A 114 -24.68 1.17 16.32
N ARG A 115 -24.90 1.90 15.22
CA ARG A 115 -24.60 1.46 13.84
C ARG A 115 -23.20 1.89 13.39
N LEU A 116 -22.49 2.65 14.21
CA LEU A 116 -21.21 3.24 13.85
C LEU A 116 -20.10 2.18 13.79
N ILE A 117 -19.35 2.20 12.68
CA ILE A 117 -18.08 1.49 12.57
C ILE A 117 -16.96 2.45 12.95
N VAL A 118 -16.15 2.10 13.95
CA VAL A 118 -14.99 2.91 14.36
C VAL A 118 -13.73 2.16 13.96
N CYS A 119 -12.90 2.76 13.10
CA CYS A 119 -11.64 2.20 12.65
C CYS A 119 -10.47 3.00 13.22
N ASN A 120 -9.69 2.35 14.09
CA ASN A 120 -8.48 2.88 14.69
C ASN A 120 -7.27 2.32 13.96
N ILE A 121 -6.42 3.20 13.43
CA ILE A 121 -5.17 2.82 12.78
C ILE A 121 -4.00 3.33 13.61
N SER A 122 -3.08 2.44 13.99
CA SER A 122 -1.93 2.79 14.85
C SER A 122 -0.63 2.12 14.39
N GLY A 123 0.49 2.48 15.03
CA GLY A 123 1.79 1.88 14.73
C GLY A 123 1.92 0.42 15.19
N TYR A 124 1.61 0.18 16.46
CA TYR A 124 1.89 -1.07 17.18
C TYR A 124 0.63 -1.71 17.81
N GLY A 125 -0.56 -1.32 17.36
CA GLY A 125 -1.82 -1.90 17.84
C GLY A 125 -2.12 -1.51 19.28
N GLU A 126 -2.57 -2.49 20.06
CA GLU A 126 -3.00 -2.34 21.46
C GLU A 126 -1.92 -2.72 22.48
N SER A 127 -0.67 -2.91 22.03
CA SER A 127 0.44 -3.23 22.92
C SER A 127 0.69 -2.09 23.92
N SER A 128 0.37 -2.34 25.19
CA SER A 128 0.56 -1.37 26.28
C SER A 128 2.02 -0.98 26.49
N MET A 129 2.95 -1.88 26.18
CA MET A 129 4.40 -1.62 26.26
C MET A 129 4.88 -0.63 25.20
N LEU A 130 4.17 -0.53 24.08
CA LEU A 130 4.54 0.31 22.93
C LEU A 130 3.57 1.48 22.72
N ALA A 131 2.62 1.69 23.63
CA ALA A 131 1.55 2.67 23.48
C ALA A 131 2.06 4.11 23.30
N GLU A 132 3.20 4.45 23.90
CA GLU A 132 3.83 5.78 23.79
C GLU A 132 4.75 5.92 22.56
N ARG A 133 5.09 4.81 21.88
CA ARG A 133 6.01 4.82 20.75
C ARG A 133 5.29 5.27 19.48
N ARG A 134 5.94 6.15 18.72
CA ARG A 134 5.46 6.57 17.40
C ARG A 134 5.81 5.50 16.37
N GLY A 135 4.80 5.01 15.64
CA GLY A 135 5.00 4.12 14.51
C GLY A 135 4.95 4.90 13.20
N TYR A 136 6.12 5.18 12.64
CA TYR A 136 6.25 5.66 11.26
C TYR A 136 6.70 4.51 10.36
N ASP A 137 6.31 4.54 9.09
CA ASP A 137 6.55 3.45 8.14
C ASP A 137 7.95 2.85 8.18
N LEU A 138 8.99 3.68 8.08
CA LEU A 138 10.39 3.22 8.13
C LEU A 138 10.72 2.48 9.44
N LEU A 139 10.23 2.99 10.57
CA LEU A 139 10.47 2.36 11.87
C LEU A 139 9.76 1.02 11.96
N ILE A 140 8.54 0.92 11.44
CA ILE A 140 7.81 -0.35 11.39
C ILE A 140 8.47 -1.34 10.43
N GLN A 141 8.95 -0.90 9.26
CA GLN A 141 9.71 -1.78 8.37
C GLN A 141 10.96 -2.34 9.07
N ALA A 142 11.61 -1.54 9.92
CA ALA A 142 12.76 -1.99 10.70
C ALA A 142 12.36 -3.00 11.79
N GLU A 143 11.35 -2.68 12.61
CA GLU A 143 10.97 -3.50 13.76
C GLU A 143 10.25 -4.80 13.38
N SER A 144 9.54 -4.83 12.25
CA SER A 144 8.86 -6.03 11.74
C SER A 144 9.80 -7.06 11.11
N GLY A 145 11.05 -6.67 10.82
CA GLY A 145 12.01 -7.51 10.10
C GLY A 145 11.94 -7.39 8.57
N LEU A 146 11.07 -6.56 8.00
CA LEU A 146 11.04 -6.34 6.54
C LEU A 146 12.40 -5.89 5.98
N ILE A 147 13.10 -5.01 6.70
CA ILE A 147 14.43 -4.55 6.30
C ILE A 147 15.48 -5.66 6.39
N SER A 148 15.33 -6.63 7.30
CA SER A 148 16.34 -7.70 7.47
C SER A 148 16.34 -8.71 6.33
N VAL A 149 15.27 -8.76 5.54
CA VAL A 149 15.13 -9.64 4.37
C VAL A 149 15.17 -8.88 3.04
N SER A 150 15.37 -7.56 3.09
CA SER A 150 15.31 -6.67 1.93
C SER A 150 16.63 -5.94 1.72
N GLY A 151 16.98 -5.67 0.46
CA GLY A 151 18.22 -4.98 0.09
C GLY A 151 19.25 -5.89 -0.55
N ALA A 152 20.43 -5.33 -0.81
CA ALA A 152 21.54 -6.08 -1.39
C ALA A 152 22.25 -6.91 -0.32
N PRO A 153 23.02 -7.95 -0.70
CA PRO A 153 23.87 -8.67 0.24
C PRO A 153 24.70 -7.71 1.10
N ASP A 154 24.70 -7.92 2.42
CA ASP A 154 25.37 -7.09 3.43
C ASP A 154 24.92 -5.61 3.52
N HIS A 155 23.90 -5.23 2.75
CA HIS A 155 23.37 -3.86 2.68
C HIS A 155 21.83 -3.89 2.80
N PRO A 156 21.30 -4.01 4.03
CA PRO A 156 19.86 -4.01 4.25
C PRO A 156 19.23 -2.70 3.76
N GLY A 157 18.06 -2.80 3.14
CA GLY A 157 17.38 -1.66 2.52
C GLY A 157 15.90 -1.64 2.85
N ARG A 158 15.37 -0.44 3.13
CA ARG A 158 13.91 -0.23 3.18
C ARG A 158 13.30 -0.47 1.80
N ILE A 159 12.03 -0.81 1.79
CA ILE A 159 11.22 -0.71 0.57
C ILE A 159 10.98 0.78 0.27
N GLY A 160 11.09 1.14 -1.01
CA GLY A 160 11.12 2.54 -1.45
C GLY A 160 9.83 3.32 -1.19
N VAL A 161 8.69 2.63 -1.12
CA VAL A 161 7.38 3.20 -0.81
C VAL A 161 7.01 3.05 0.66
N SER A 162 6.00 3.78 1.13
CA SER A 162 5.46 3.64 2.49
C SER A 162 4.65 2.35 2.64
N LEU A 163 5.35 1.22 2.56
CA LEU A 163 4.78 -0.12 2.42
C LEU A 163 3.83 -0.48 3.57
N CYS A 164 4.23 -0.23 4.81
CA CYS A 164 3.43 -0.54 6.00
C CYS A 164 2.22 0.40 6.12
N ASP A 165 2.39 1.69 5.80
CA ASP A 165 1.27 2.63 5.75
C ASP A 165 0.23 2.23 4.70
N ILE A 166 0.69 1.89 3.49
CA ILE A 166 -0.17 1.46 2.38
C ILE A 166 -0.91 0.17 2.76
N GLY A 167 -0.17 -0.81 3.31
CA GLY A 167 -0.73 -2.05 3.82
C GLY A 167 -1.82 -1.82 4.84
N ALA A 168 -1.52 -1.06 5.90
CA ALA A 168 -2.51 -0.72 6.93
C ALA A 168 -3.74 -0.01 6.36
N GLY A 169 -3.57 0.94 5.44
CA GLY A 169 -4.69 1.63 4.79
C GLY A 169 -5.58 0.69 3.96
N VAL A 170 -4.99 -0.25 3.21
CA VAL A 170 -5.72 -1.26 2.44
C VAL A 170 -6.42 -2.27 3.37
N THR A 171 -5.75 -2.74 4.41
CA THR A 171 -6.32 -3.65 5.42
C THR A 171 -7.50 -2.99 6.15
N ALA A 172 -7.36 -1.72 6.54
CA ALA A 172 -8.44 -0.96 7.16
C ALA A 172 -9.63 -0.77 6.22
N TYR A 173 -9.38 -0.46 4.94
CA TYR A 173 -10.45 -0.36 3.94
C TYR A 173 -11.21 -1.69 3.80
N SER A 174 -10.51 -2.82 3.66
CA SER A 174 -11.13 -4.14 3.59
C SER A 174 -11.93 -4.47 4.86
N GLY A 175 -11.37 -4.23 6.05
CA GLY A 175 -12.07 -4.45 7.32
C GLY A 175 -13.33 -3.60 7.47
N ILE A 176 -13.31 -2.35 7.01
CA ILE A 176 -14.51 -1.49 6.99
C ILE A 176 -15.57 -2.06 6.05
N LEU A 177 -15.20 -2.56 4.87
CA LEU A 177 -16.17 -3.20 3.97
C LEU A 177 -16.81 -4.45 4.60
N GLU A 178 -16.01 -5.30 5.25
CA GLU A 178 -16.53 -6.46 6.00
C GLU A 178 -17.47 -6.03 7.13
N ALA A 179 -17.11 -5.00 7.88
CA ALA A 179 -17.93 -4.43 8.94
C ALA A 179 -19.23 -3.84 8.40
N LEU A 180 -19.21 -3.17 7.24
CA LEU A 180 -20.41 -2.66 6.57
C LEU A 180 -21.34 -3.79 6.13
N ILE A 181 -20.79 -4.88 5.58
CA ILE A 181 -21.55 -6.09 5.21
C ILE A 181 -22.17 -6.71 6.45
N LYS A 182 -21.38 -6.92 7.51
CA LYS A 182 -21.84 -7.46 8.79
C LYS A 182 -22.97 -6.61 9.38
N ARG A 183 -22.80 -5.28 9.40
CA ARG A 183 -23.82 -4.32 9.84
C ARG A 183 -25.10 -4.38 9.02
N GLY A 184 -25.00 -4.69 7.72
CA GLY A 184 -26.16 -4.95 6.86
C GLY A 184 -26.99 -6.16 7.29
N ILE A 185 -26.36 -7.13 7.96
CA ILE A 185 -26.99 -8.35 8.47
C ILE A 185 -27.47 -8.17 9.91
N THR A 186 -26.63 -7.62 10.79
CA THR A 186 -26.90 -7.53 12.23
C THR A 186 -27.63 -6.26 12.62
N GLY A 187 -27.52 -5.20 11.82
CA GLY A 187 -27.96 -3.86 12.17
C GLY A 187 -27.01 -3.10 13.08
N GLU A 188 -25.89 -3.70 13.53
CA GLU A 188 -24.97 -3.15 14.53
C GLU A 188 -23.60 -2.83 13.93
N GLY A 189 -23.00 -1.73 14.38
CA GLY A 189 -21.62 -1.36 14.07
C GLY A 189 -20.60 -2.15 14.91
N CYS A 190 -19.32 -1.84 14.73
CA CYS A 190 -18.25 -2.46 15.51
C CYS A 190 -17.00 -1.57 15.58
N GLU A 191 -16.04 -1.97 16.40
CA GLU A 191 -14.71 -1.39 16.43
C GLU A 191 -13.74 -2.25 15.61
N LEU A 192 -12.83 -1.61 14.89
CA LEU A 192 -11.73 -2.22 14.15
C LEU A 192 -10.42 -1.57 14.61
N SER A 193 -9.45 -2.39 15.01
CA SER A 193 -8.09 -1.96 15.33
C SER A 193 -7.14 -2.54 14.28
N VAL A 194 -6.43 -1.68 13.57
CA VAL A 194 -5.44 -2.07 12.54
C VAL A 194 -4.10 -1.45 12.91
N SER A 195 -3.03 -2.25 12.92
CA SER A 195 -1.70 -1.73 13.14
C SER A 195 -0.78 -1.93 11.94
N LEU A 196 0.09 -0.95 11.71
CA LEU A 196 1.14 -1.07 10.69
C LEU A 196 2.03 -2.28 10.97
N PHE A 197 2.35 -2.54 12.25
CA PHE A 197 3.18 -3.66 12.66
C PHE A 197 2.53 -5.01 12.35
N ASP A 198 1.25 -5.21 12.69
CA ASP A 198 0.57 -6.48 12.45
C ASP A 198 0.48 -6.79 10.95
N VAL A 199 0.23 -5.78 10.12
CA VAL A 199 0.24 -5.94 8.65
C VAL A 199 1.63 -6.31 8.13
N ALA A 200 2.67 -5.64 8.61
CA ALA A 200 4.04 -5.97 8.23
C ALA A 200 4.45 -7.38 8.72
N ALA A 201 4.04 -7.77 9.92
CA ALA A 201 4.29 -9.09 10.49
C ALA A 201 3.56 -10.18 9.71
N GLU A 202 2.31 -9.94 9.28
CA GLU A 202 1.56 -10.85 8.41
C GLU A 202 2.32 -11.09 7.09
N TRP A 203 2.84 -10.03 6.45
CA TRP A 203 3.64 -10.15 5.23
C TRP A 203 4.98 -10.85 5.44
N MET A 204 5.49 -10.87 6.68
CA MET A 204 6.68 -11.62 7.06
C MET A 204 6.42 -13.11 7.31
N SER A 205 5.21 -13.63 7.09
CA SER A 205 4.85 -15.03 7.35
C SER A 205 5.84 -16.05 6.77
N VAL A 206 6.26 -15.90 5.51
CA VAL A 206 7.22 -16.83 4.88
C VAL A 206 8.61 -16.72 5.52
N PRO A 207 9.25 -15.54 5.62
CA PRO A 207 10.49 -15.39 6.38
C PRO A 207 10.41 -15.89 7.83
N PHE A 208 9.30 -15.63 8.51
CA PHE A 208 9.07 -16.04 9.90
C PHE A 208 9.08 -17.57 10.02
N ILE A 209 8.38 -18.27 9.12
CA ILE A 209 8.35 -19.74 9.08
C ILE A 209 9.76 -20.29 8.84
N HIS A 210 10.51 -19.71 7.89
CA HIS A 210 11.90 -20.10 7.63
C HIS A 210 12.80 -19.90 8.87
N ALA A 211 12.65 -18.78 9.58
CA ALA A 211 13.43 -18.48 10.77
C ALA A 211 13.18 -19.43 11.95
N HIS A 212 11.93 -19.87 12.15
CA HIS A 212 11.53 -20.64 13.32
C HIS A 212 11.49 -22.15 13.09
N TYR A 213 11.20 -22.58 11.86
CA TYR A 213 11.00 -23.98 11.51
C TYR A 213 11.96 -24.50 10.43
N GLY A 214 12.63 -23.59 9.70
CA GLY A 214 13.63 -23.93 8.69
C GLY A 214 15.06 -23.85 9.21
N GLU A 215 16.02 -23.71 8.28
CA GLU A 215 17.45 -23.59 8.59
C GLU A 215 17.89 -22.14 8.94
N GLY A 216 16.93 -21.22 9.07
CA GLY A 216 17.17 -19.82 9.37
C GLY A 216 16.37 -18.86 8.48
N SER A 217 16.35 -17.59 8.85
CA SER A 217 15.65 -16.56 8.08
C SER A 217 16.32 -16.32 6.73
N PRO A 218 15.56 -15.93 5.68
CA PRO A 218 16.14 -15.35 4.47
C PRO A 218 17.05 -14.17 4.82
N LYS A 219 18.07 -13.95 4.00
CA LYS A 219 18.97 -12.78 4.08
C LYS A 219 18.74 -11.87 2.88
N PRO A 220 19.13 -10.59 2.94
CA PRO A 220 19.09 -9.70 1.79
C PRO A 220 19.89 -10.29 0.63
N ALA A 221 19.26 -10.44 -0.53
CA ALA A 221 19.83 -11.13 -1.70
C ALA A 221 19.75 -10.30 -2.99
N GLY A 222 19.41 -9.01 -2.90
CA GLY A 222 19.15 -8.17 -4.06
C GLY A 222 17.90 -8.62 -4.81
N LEU A 223 18.02 -8.83 -6.12
CA LEU A 223 16.91 -9.21 -7.00
C LEU A 223 16.61 -10.72 -7.01
N LYS A 224 17.35 -11.49 -6.21
CA LYS A 224 17.30 -12.96 -6.21
C LYS A 224 16.20 -13.47 -5.28
N HIS A 225 15.36 -14.38 -5.78
CA HIS A 225 14.36 -15.04 -4.92
C HIS A 225 15.06 -16.01 -3.95
N PRO A 226 14.76 -16.01 -2.63
CA PRO A 226 15.51 -16.82 -1.66
C PRO A 226 15.36 -18.35 -1.89
N SER A 227 14.15 -18.80 -2.25
CA SER A 227 13.81 -20.22 -2.30
C SER A 227 13.73 -20.83 -3.71
N ILE A 228 14.03 -20.05 -4.76
CA ILE A 228 13.88 -20.50 -6.16
C ILE A 228 15.09 -20.06 -6.97
N ALA A 229 15.59 -20.94 -7.83
CA ALA A 229 16.71 -20.65 -8.74
C ALA A 229 16.57 -21.40 -10.09
N PRO A 230 16.91 -20.78 -11.24
CA PRO A 230 17.27 -19.36 -11.37
C PRO A 230 16.04 -18.45 -11.31
N TYR A 231 16.07 -17.50 -10.39
CA TYR A 231 15.04 -16.47 -10.23
C TYR A 231 15.76 -15.21 -9.74
N GLY A 232 16.03 -14.29 -10.66
CA GLY A 232 16.89 -13.13 -10.44
C GLY A 232 17.29 -12.46 -11.75
N ASP A 233 18.30 -11.59 -11.66
CA ASP A 233 18.80 -10.79 -12.76
C ASP A 233 20.00 -11.44 -13.46
N PHE A 234 20.08 -11.23 -14.79
CA PHE A 234 21.22 -11.61 -15.61
C PHE A 234 21.66 -10.43 -16.48
N VAL A 235 22.96 -10.18 -16.49
CA VAL A 235 23.58 -9.14 -17.32
C VAL A 235 23.77 -9.67 -18.75
N CYS A 236 23.37 -8.87 -19.72
CA CYS A 236 23.55 -9.11 -21.15
C CYS A 236 24.78 -8.36 -21.71
N SER A 237 25.16 -8.62 -22.96
CA SER A 237 26.37 -8.07 -23.60
C SER A 237 26.35 -6.54 -23.77
N ASP A 238 25.16 -5.94 -23.75
CA ASP A 238 24.91 -4.49 -23.80
C ASP A 238 24.82 -3.84 -22.40
N HIS A 239 25.24 -4.56 -21.36
CA HIS A 239 25.22 -4.14 -19.96
C HIS A 239 23.83 -3.88 -19.37
N ARG A 240 22.77 -4.36 -20.03
CA ARG A 240 21.41 -4.31 -19.51
C ARG A 240 21.08 -5.56 -18.69
N LEU A 241 20.22 -5.38 -17.68
CA LEU A 241 19.70 -6.47 -16.85
C LEU A 241 18.38 -6.99 -17.43
N VAL A 242 18.28 -8.31 -17.53
CA VAL A 242 17.02 -9.02 -17.78
C VAL A 242 16.72 -9.90 -16.58
N LEU A 243 15.53 -9.75 -16.01
CA LEU A 243 15.07 -10.56 -14.88
C LEU A 243 14.37 -11.79 -15.43
N VAL A 244 14.68 -12.96 -14.87
CA VAL A 244 14.07 -14.25 -15.23
C VAL A 244 13.49 -14.90 -13.97
N SER A 245 12.37 -15.61 -14.13
CA SER A 245 11.66 -16.26 -13.03
C SER A 245 11.29 -17.70 -13.39
N ILE A 246 12.25 -18.63 -13.29
CA ILE A 246 11.99 -20.05 -13.53
C ILE A 246 11.32 -20.64 -12.30
N GLN A 247 10.04 -21.00 -12.42
CA GLN A 247 9.25 -21.48 -11.29
C GLN A 247 9.14 -23.00 -11.22
N ASN A 248 9.40 -23.72 -12.31
CA ASN A 248 9.22 -25.16 -12.37
C ASN A 248 10.23 -25.86 -13.29
N GLU A 249 10.33 -27.18 -13.17
CA GLU A 249 11.29 -27.98 -13.93
C GLU A 249 11.06 -27.97 -15.45
N ARG A 250 9.82 -27.75 -15.92
CA ARG A 250 9.55 -27.62 -17.37
C ARG A 250 10.10 -26.31 -17.94
N GLU A 251 10.01 -25.23 -17.16
CA GLU A 251 10.66 -23.96 -17.51
C GLU A 251 12.17 -24.06 -17.43
N TRP A 252 12.72 -24.81 -16.47
CA TRP A 252 14.16 -25.05 -16.39
C TRP A 252 14.69 -25.76 -17.65
N VAL A 253 13.99 -26.80 -18.12
CA VAL A 253 14.32 -27.49 -19.38
C VAL A 253 14.30 -26.52 -20.56
N ARG A 254 13.21 -25.77 -20.74
CA ARG A 254 13.09 -24.76 -21.82
C ARG A 254 14.16 -23.67 -21.73
N LEU A 255 14.51 -23.22 -20.52
CA LEU A 255 15.59 -22.23 -20.35
C LEU A 255 16.90 -22.80 -20.88
N CYS A 256 17.26 -24.03 -20.52
CA CYS A 256 18.50 -24.66 -20.95
C CYS A 256 18.51 -24.93 -22.45
N GLU A 257 17.46 -25.53 -22.99
CA GLU A 257 17.40 -26.01 -24.38
C GLU A 257 17.12 -24.87 -25.36
N ASP A 258 16.06 -24.07 -25.11
CA ASP A 258 15.51 -23.15 -26.11
C ASP A 258 16.10 -21.74 -26.00
N VAL A 259 16.49 -21.31 -24.80
CA VAL A 259 16.95 -19.94 -24.55
C VAL A 259 18.47 -19.87 -24.51
N LEU A 260 19.09 -20.65 -23.62
CA LEU A 260 20.53 -20.67 -23.40
C LEU A 260 21.27 -21.52 -24.43
N ASN A 261 20.57 -22.43 -25.11
CA ASN A 261 21.14 -23.42 -26.03
C ASN A 261 22.30 -24.21 -25.39
N ALA A 262 22.09 -24.62 -24.13
CA ALA A 262 23.03 -25.27 -23.24
C ALA A 262 22.38 -26.50 -22.55
N PRO A 263 21.94 -27.53 -23.32
CA PRO A 263 21.27 -28.71 -22.78
C PRO A 263 22.14 -29.52 -21.79
N GLU A 264 23.46 -29.34 -21.82
CA GLU A 264 24.38 -29.93 -20.85
C GLU A 264 24.14 -29.48 -19.41
N LEU A 265 23.55 -28.29 -19.19
CA LEU A 265 23.18 -27.82 -17.85
C LEU A 265 22.16 -28.75 -17.18
N LEU A 266 21.31 -29.42 -17.96
CA LEU A 266 20.33 -30.40 -17.45
C LEU A 266 20.99 -31.68 -16.92
N LYS A 267 22.22 -31.97 -17.36
CA LYS A 267 22.97 -33.18 -16.95
C LYS A 267 23.80 -32.94 -15.69
N GLN A 268 23.95 -31.69 -15.26
CA GLN A 268 24.68 -31.35 -14.04
C GLN A 268 23.93 -31.87 -12.81
N VAL A 269 24.58 -32.72 -12.02
CA VAL A 269 24.01 -33.31 -10.79
C VAL A 269 23.48 -32.23 -9.86
N ASN A 270 24.19 -31.09 -9.79
CA ASN A 270 23.84 -29.97 -8.93
C ASN A 270 22.61 -29.17 -9.39
N TYR A 271 22.10 -29.39 -10.61
CA TYR A 271 20.99 -28.61 -11.19
C TYR A 271 19.69 -29.42 -11.42
N GLN A 272 19.63 -30.67 -10.94
CA GLN A 272 18.53 -31.62 -11.21
C GLN A 272 17.20 -31.30 -10.51
N SER A 273 17.19 -30.38 -9.55
CA SER A 273 15.97 -29.92 -8.87
C SER A 273 16.12 -28.47 -8.44
N ASN A 274 15.00 -27.78 -8.18
CA ASN A 274 15.03 -26.44 -7.58
C ASN A 274 15.90 -26.37 -6.31
N ASN A 275 15.75 -27.32 -5.38
CA ASN A 275 16.52 -27.30 -4.14
C ASN A 275 18.03 -27.45 -4.41
N ALA A 276 18.41 -28.32 -5.36
CA ALA A 276 19.80 -28.46 -5.77
C ALA A 276 20.32 -27.17 -6.42
N ARG A 277 19.53 -26.54 -7.29
CA ARG A 277 19.84 -25.25 -7.93
C ARG A 277 20.00 -24.12 -6.92
N VAL A 278 19.15 -24.06 -5.89
CA VAL A 278 19.25 -23.09 -4.80
C VAL A 278 20.51 -23.33 -3.96
N ALA A 279 20.82 -24.59 -3.62
CA ALA A 279 22.02 -24.94 -2.86
C ALA A 279 23.33 -24.65 -3.62
N HIS A 280 23.29 -24.66 -4.96
CA HIS A 280 24.45 -24.41 -5.82
C HIS A 280 24.29 -23.13 -6.66
N ARG A 281 23.56 -22.14 -6.13
CA ARG A 281 23.15 -20.93 -6.84
C ARG A 281 24.32 -20.17 -7.47
N GLU A 282 25.42 -19.98 -6.75
CA GLU A 282 26.56 -19.23 -7.26
C GLU A 282 27.13 -19.85 -8.54
N SER A 283 27.28 -21.18 -8.57
CA SER A 283 27.74 -21.92 -9.75
C SER A 283 26.73 -21.84 -10.88
N LEU A 284 25.44 -22.05 -10.58
CA LEU A 284 24.35 -22.00 -11.55
C LEU A 284 24.27 -20.62 -12.23
N GLU A 285 24.26 -19.55 -11.45
CA GLU A 285 24.15 -18.19 -11.94
C GLU A 285 25.41 -17.77 -12.71
N ALA A 286 26.60 -18.24 -12.31
CA ALA A 286 27.83 -18.03 -13.08
C ALA A 286 27.79 -18.71 -14.45
N ASP A 287 27.24 -19.93 -14.52
CA ASP A 287 27.08 -20.66 -15.79
C ASP A 287 26.10 -19.98 -16.73
N ILE A 288 24.92 -19.60 -16.21
CA ILE A 288 23.91 -18.87 -16.99
C ILE A 288 24.46 -17.50 -17.41
N GLY A 289 25.06 -16.76 -16.48
CA GLY A 289 25.60 -15.43 -16.72
C GLY A 289 26.67 -15.39 -17.81
N ARG A 290 27.50 -16.44 -17.91
CA ARG A 290 28.50 -16.56 -18.99
C ARG A 290 27.84 -16.64 -20.36
N ILE A 291 26.69 -17.29 -20.46
CA ILE A 291 25.93 -17.43 -21.71
C ILE A 291 25.19 -16.12 -22.01
N THR A 292 24.47 -15.55 -21.04
CA THR A 292 23.70 -14.32 -21.25
C THR A 292 24.60 -13.13 -21.59
N ALA A 293 25.83 -13.09 -21.07
CA ALA A 293 26.82 -12.07 -21.41
C ALA A 293 27.26 -12.09 -22.89
N THR A 294 26.91 -13.12 -23.67
CA THR A 294 27.20 -13.20 -25.11
C THR A 294 26.06 -12.70 -25.99
N MET A 295 24.89 -12.42 -25.41
CA MET A 295 23.67 -12.02 -26.11
C MET A 295 23.26 -10.61 -25.71
N THR A 296 22.62 -9.87 -26.62
CA THR A 296 22.01 -8.57 -26.27
C THR A 296 20.76 -8.78 -25.40
N SER A 297 20.32 -7.76 -24.65
CA SER A 297 19.10 -7.89 -23.84
C SER A 297 17.86 -8.16 -24.67
N ASP A 298 17.81 -7.61 -25.88
CA ASP A 298 16.71 -7.79 -26.83
C ASP A 298 16.67 -9.22 -27.36
N GLU A 299 17.84 -9.78 -27.70
CA GLU A 299 17.94 -11.18 -28.15
C GLU A 299 17.53 -12.14 -27.02
N PHE A 300 18.03 -11.93 -25.80
CA PHE A 300 17.69 -12.78 -24.67
C PHE A 300 16.20 -12.70 -24.33
N SER A 301 15.64 -11.50 -24.27
CA SER A 301 14.20 -11.25 -24.08
C SER A 301 13.36 -11.92 -25.17
N HIS A 302 13.79 -11.84 -26.43
CA HIS A 302 13.08 -12.47 -27.54
C HIS A 302 13.07 -14.00 -27.41
N ARG A 303 14.20 -14.62 -27.05
CA ARG A 303 14.26 -16.07 -26.83
C ARG A 303 13.40 -16.51 -25.63
N LEU A 304 13.44 -15.76 -24.52
CA LEU A 304 12.57 -16.01 -23.36
C LEU A 304 11.10 -15.95 -23.74
N LEU A 305 10.70 -14.95 -24.53
CA LEU A 305 9.33 -14.82 -25.04
C LEU A 305 8.92 -16.02 -25.92
N GLN A 306 9.76 -16.42 -26.88
CA GLN A 306 9.49 -17.58 -27.76
C GLN A 306 9.38 -18.89 -26.98
N ALA A 307 10.22 -19.07 -25.95
CA ALA A 307 10.18 -20.23 -25.08
C ALA A 307 8.99 -20.21 -24.10
N GLY A 308 8.21 -19.12 -24.04
CA GLY A 308 7.12 -18.95 -23.08
C GLY A 308 7.60 -18.94 -21.64
N ILE A 309 8.73 -18.28 -21.38
CA ILE A 309 9.32 -18.05 -20.06
C ILE A 309 9.05 -16.62 -19.62
N ALA A 310 8.61 -16.44 -18.37
CA ALA A 310 8.39 -15.13 -17.79
C ALA A 310 9.72 -14.38 -17.59
N TYR A 311 9.74 -13.11 -18.03
CA TYR A 311 10.87 -12.22 -17.87
C TYR A 311 10.41 -10.78 -17.65
N GLY A 312 11.32 -9.92 -17.20
CA GLY A 312 11.06 -8.51 -17.00
C GLY A 312 12.33 -7.65 -17.04
N ALA A 313 12.14 -6.34 -16.91
CA ALA A 313 13.21 -5.35 -16.84
C ALA A 313 12.96 -4.37 -15.70
N ILE A 314 14.03 -3.77 -15.19
CA ILE A 314 13.96 -2.71 -14.18
C ILE A 314 13.61 -1.41 -14.88
N HIS A 315 12.47 -0.83 -14.51
CA HIS A 315 12.00 0.47 -14.99
C HIS A 315 12.12 1.50 -13.85
N THR A 316 12.46 2.73 -14.22
CA THR A 316 12.45 3.89 -13.32
C THR A 316 11.03 4.39 -13.06
N ALA A 317 10.87 5.36 -12.17
CA ALA A 317 9.58 6.00 -11.95
C ALA A 317 9.14 6.82 -13.17
N GLU A 318 10.10 7.35 -13.93
CA GLU A 318 9.91 8.09 -15.17
C GLU A 318 9.40 7.17 -16.29
N ASP A 319 9.96 5.97 -16.41
CA ASP A 319 9.55 4.97 -17.42
C ASP A 319 8.11 4.47 -17.22
N LEU A 320 7.58 4.60 -15.99
CA LEU A 320 6.25 4.08 -15.64
C LEU A 320 5.14 4.63 -16.54
N MET A 321 5.22 5.91 -16.93
CA MET A 321 4.18 6.53 -17.78
C MET A 321 4.20 5.99 -19.22
N GLU A 322 5.36 5.53 -19.69
CA GLU A 322 5.55 5.00 -21.04
C GLU A 322 5.25 3.49 -21.10
N HIS A 323 5.20 2.82 -19.95
CA HIS A 323 4.95 1.39 -19.88
C HIS A 323 3.58 1.03 -20.48
N PRO A 324 3.48 0.09 -21.44
CA PRO A 324 2.22 -0.21 -22.16
C PRO A 324 1.04 -0.64 -21.27
N ALA A 325 1.31 -1.18 -20.09
CA ALA A 325 0.29 -1.57 -19.12
C ALA A 325 -0.16 -0.43 -18.18
N PHE A 326 0.51 0.72 -18.19
CA PHE A 326 0.20 1.83 -17.29
C PHE A 326 -1.20 2.40 -17.57
N ARG A 327 -1.85 2.82 -16.48
CA ARG A 327 -3.12 3.55 -16.56
C ARG A 327 -3.04 4.79 -15.69
N ALA A 328 -3.50 5.88 -16.28
CA ALA A 328 -3.63 7.15 -15.61
C ALA A 328 -5.08 7.42 -15.16
N ARG A 329 -5.22 8.19 -14.09
CA ARG A 329 -6.42 8.94 -13.73
C ARG A 329 -6.09 10.42 -13.68
N GLN A 330 -7.05 11.26 -14.02
CA GLN A 330 -6.94 12.71 -13.85
C GLN A 330 -7.21 13.09 -12.40
N SER A 331 -6.43 14.04 -11.89
CA SER A 331 -6.57 14.64 -10.57
C SER A 331 -6.29 16.14 -10.70
N SER A 332 -6.79 16.95 -9.76
CA SER A 332 -6.46 18.37 -9.71
C SER A 332 -6.21 18.84 -8.28
N THR A 333 -5.36 19.85 -8.13
CA THR A 333 -5.15 20.54 -6.86
C THR A 333 -6.36 21.42 -6.50
N ALA A 334 -6.38 21.96 -5.28
CA ALA A 334 -7.37 22.94 -4.85
C ALA A 334 -7.43 24.17 -5.77
N ASP A 335 -6.29 24.59 -6.33
CA ASP A 335 -6.14 25.70 -7.28
C ASP A 335 -6.34 25.26 -8.76
N ASP A 336 -7.01 24.12 -8.98
CA ASP A 336 -7.37 23.61 -10.31
C ASP A 336 -6.18 23.26 -11.23
N GLN A 337 -4.98 23.07 -10.68
CA GLN A 337 -3.86 22.54 -11.45
C GLN A 337 -4.07 21.05 -11.72
N VAL A 338 -4.16 20.67 -12.98
CA VAL A 338 -4.44 19.29 -13.42
C VAL A 338 -3.16 18.47 -13.47
N MET A 339 -3.22 17.24 -12.98
CA MET A 339 -2.14 16.26 -13.00
C MET A 339 -2.65 14.86 -13.34
N SER A 340 -1.73 14.03 -13.84
CA SER A 340 -1.98 12.61 -14.10
C SER A 340 -1.38 11.78 -12.97
N LEU A 341 -2.19 10.94 -12.34
CA LEU A 341 -1.76 10.00 -11.30
C LEU A 341 -1.99 8.56 -11.75
N PRO A 342 -1.30 7.56 -11.18
CA PRO A 342 -1.64 6.16 -11.38
C PRO A 342 -3.12 5.90 -11.06
N ALA A 343 -3.81 5.23 -11.98
CA ALA A 343 -5.22 4.88 -11.82
C ALA A 343 -5.43 3.86 -10.68
N HIS A 344 -6.66 3.81 -10.15
CA HIS A 344 -7.04 2.75 -9.22
C HIS A 344 -6.80 1.35 -9.85
N PRO A 345 -6.23 0.38 -9.11
CA PRO A 345 -5.86 -0.92 -9.68
C PRO A 345 -7.04 -1.76 -10.18
N ILE A 346 -8.20 -1.68 -9.52
CA ILE A 346 -9.44 -2.34 -9.98
C ILE A 346 -9.94 -1.69 -11.28
N ARG A 347 -10.26 -2.52 -12.28
CA ARG A 347 -10.95 -2.14 -13.51
C ARG A 347 -12.43 -2.48 -13.38
N TRP A 348 -13.28 -1.47 -13.43
CA TRP A 348 -14.72 -1.65 -13.46
C TRP A 348 -15.20 -1.81 -14.91
N THR A 349 -15.95 -2.88 -15.18
CA THR A 349 -16.67 -3.05 -16.45
C THR A 349 -18.04 -2.40 -16.32
N GLY A 350 -18.34 -1.40 -17.17
CA GLY A 350 -19.57 -0.61 -17.09
C GLY A 350 -19.35 0.80 -16.51
N THR A 351 -20.05 1.78 -17.07
CA THR A 351 -19.82 3.22 -16.86
C THR A 351 -20.10 3.68 -15.44
N VAL A 352 -19.06 3.89 -14.65
CA VAL A 352 -18.97 5.06 -13.80
C VAL A 352 -17.86 5.93 -14.38
N LYS A 353 -18.23 7.03 -15.04
CA LYS A 353 -17.24 8.08 -15.33
C LYS A 353 -16.80 8.63 -13.99
N ASP A 354 -15.59 8.30 -13.57
CA ASP A 354 -15.01 8.96 -12.40
C ASP A 354 -14.88 10.45 -12.72
N LYS A 355 -15.45 11.27 -11.84
CA LYS A 355 -15.11 12.69 -11.82
C LYS A 355 -13.62 12.78 -11.46
N SER A 356 -12.92 13.69 -12.13
CA SER A 356 -11.54 14.05 -11.75
C SER A 356 -11.53 14.35 -10.25
N ALA A 357 -10.60 13.72 -9.53
CA ALA A 357 -10.49 13.91 -8.09
C ALA A 357 -9.85 15.27 -7.80
N LYS A 358 -10.55 16.16 -7.09
CA LYS A 358 -10.01 17.46 -6.67
C LYS A 358 -9.67 17.43 -5.18
N THR A 359 -8.46 17.85 -4.81
CA THR A 359 -8.09 18.01 -3.39
C THR A 359 -8.78 19.24 -2.79
N PRO A 360 -9.20 19.18 -1.51
CA PRO A 360 -9.79 20.33 -0.87
C PRO A 360 -8.73 21.30 -0.32
N ALA A 361 -8.99 22.60 -0.47
CA ALA A 361 -8.27 23.60 0.31
C ALA A 361 -8.54 23.40 1.81
N LEU A 362 -7.62 23.83 2.67
CA LEU A 362 -7.77 23.69 4.11
C LEU A 362 -9.04 24.42 4.59
N GLY A 363 -9.96 23.67 5.18
CA GLY A 363 -11.21 24.20 5.71
C GLY A 363 -12.20 24.67 4.64
N GLU A 364 -12.00 24.33 3.36
CA GLU A 364 -12.85 24.76 2.24
C GLU A 364 -14.35 24.52 2.47
N HIS A 365 -14.68 23.44 3.18
CA HIS A 365 -16.06 22.99 3.36
C HIS A 365 -16.62 23.33 4.76
N THR A 366 -15.84 24.04 5.59
CA THR A 366 -16.16 24.29 7.00
C THR A 366 -17.53 24.95 7.19
N GLU A 367 -17.77 26.08 6.51
CA GLU A 367 -19.00 26.84 6.67
C GLU A 367 -20.21 26.12 6.04
N ALA A 368 -20.01 25.40 4.94
CA ALA A 368 -21.06 24.61 4.31
C ALA A 368 -21.53 23.47 5.23
N ILE A 369 -20.59 22.76 5.87
CA ILE A 369 -20.89 21.66 6.81
C ILE A 369 -21.57 22.20 8.07
N LYS A 370 -21.09 23.31 8.65
CA LYS A 370 -21.77 23.96 9.80
C LYS A 370 -23.21 24.34 9.46
N ALA A 371 -23.44 24.93 8.28
CA ALA A 371 -24.76 25.33 7.84
C ALA A 371 -25.69 24.15 7.54
N GLU A 372 -25.15 23.01 7.07
CA GLU A 372 -25.90 21.77 6.90
C GLU A 372 -26.39 21.23 8.25
N LEU A 373 -25.50 21.17 9.24
CA LEU A 373 -25.83 20.63 10.56
C LEU A 373 -26.78 21.52 11.34
N GLY A 374 -26.67 22.84 11.23
CA GLY A 374 -27.61 23.78 11.86
C GLY A 374 -29.04 23.76 11.31
N LYS A 375 -29.29 23.03 10.22
CA LYS A 375 -30.64 22.83 9.64
C LYS A 375 -31.29 21.50 10.04
N ARG A 376 -30.53 20.59 10.63
CA ARG A 376 -31.03 19.31 11.15
C ARG A 376 -31.55 19.52 12.57
#